data_AF-A0A919TUZ7-F1
#
_entry.id   AF-A0A919TUZ7-F1
#
_cell.length_a   1.000
_cell.length_b   1.000
_cell.length_c   1.000
_cell.angle_alpha   90.00
_cell.angle_beta   90.00
_cell.angle_gamma   90.00
#
_symmetry.space_group_name_H-M   'P 1'
#
loop_
_entity.id
_entity.type
_entity.pdbx_description
1 polymer ?
#
loop_
_entity_poly.entity_id
_entity_poly.type
_entity_poly.pdbx_seq_one_letter_code
_entity_poly.pdbx_strand_id
1 'polypeptide(L)'
;MTKSAIITAFRLVARGRHAFLLAALGLAVVLSVVADRGSRSWVVAFGALTVLTVSLYGLSVVAILLYHPRRLLVRPSLRAFDTPLNPNRTLHAGAFTFLGAGLLVQRAGDQDRSGELWQFGVVASIALAVLTVVIWYLGWRWHGVRLTPDGLIDRQPFGSVFVPWAALAADEPAVSIGRNQIALYFEHPELVVKHGYRPGSSHFLTAGADADLLAGVIAGYVAEPERRAAIGTEAELRSALG
;
A
#
# COMPACT_ATOMS: atom_id res chain seq x y z
N MET A 1 16.11 -12.01 14.29
CA MET A 1 15.41 -10.72 14.47
C MET A 1 14.03 -10.99 15.05
N THR A 2 13.63 -10.35 16.15
CA THR A 2 12.34 -10.62 16.79
C THR A 2 11.19 -10.03 15.97
N LYS A 3 10.01 -10.66 16.00
CA LYS A 3 8.79 -10.21 15.29
C LYS A 3 8.48 -8.71 15.55
N SER A 4 8.77 -8.24 16.76
CA SER A 4 8.59 -6.84 17.17
C SER A 4 9.48 -5.86 16.38
N ALA A 5 10.76 -6.22 16.12
CA ALA A 5 11.68 -5.40 15.35
C ALA A 5 11.24 -5.27 13.88
N ILE A 6 10.75 -6.36 13.27
CA ILE A 6 10.21 -6.35 11.90
C ILE A 6 9.02 -5.38 11.78
N ILE A 7 8.05 -5.49 12.69
CA ILE A 7 6.86 -4.63 12.69
C ILE A 7 7.24 -3.16 12.89
N THR A 8 8.25 -2.88 13.72
CA THR A 8 8.76 -1.53 13.94
C THR A 8 9.41 -0.96 12.69
N ALA A 9 10.24 -1.75 11.98
CA ALA A 9 10.85 -1.34 10.73
C ALA A 9 9.79 -1.05 9.65
N PHE A 10 8.80 -1.93 9.52
CA PHE A 10 7.66 -1.75 8.62
C PHE A 10 6.85 -0.49 8.91
N ARG A 11 6.64 -0.18 10.20
CA ARG A 11 6.00 1.06 10.62
C ARG A 11 6.81 2.30 10.21
N LEU A 12 8.14 2.23 10.33
CA LEU A 12 9.02 3.32 9.93
C LEU A 12 8.92 3.57 8.41
N VAL A 13 8.96 2.51 7.60
CA VAL A 13 8.80 2.60 6.14
C VAL A 13 7.43 3.19 5.78
N ALA A 14 6.35 2.72 6.39
CA ALA A 14 5.01 3.23 6.13
C ALA A 14 4.87 4.73 6.47
N ARG A 15 5.47 5.17 7.60
CA ARG A 15 5.44 6.58 8.02
C ARG A 15 6.33 7.47 7.14
N GLY A 16 7.51 6.98 6.78
CA GLY A 16 8.52 7.69 6.00
C GLY A 16 8.46 7.41 4.49
N ARG A 17 7.33 6.95 3.95
CA ARG A 17 7.25 6.40 2.58
C ARG A 17 7.82 7.31 1.50
N HIS A 18 7.61 8.61 1.58
CA HIS A 18 8.10 9.56 0.57
C HIS A 18 9.62 9.66 0.63
N ALA A 19 10.18 9.80 1.83
CA ALA A 19 11.63 9.80 2.05
C ALA A 19 12.25 8.47 1.61
N PHE A 20 11.62 7.33 1.93
CA PHE A 20 12.08 6.01 1.51
C PHE A 20 12.13 5.88 -0.02
N LEU A 21 11.07 6.27 -0.73
CA LEU A 21 11.03 6.17 -2.19
C LEU A 21 12.04 7.09 -2.87
N LEU A 22 12.19 8.33 -2.37
CA LEU A 22 13.20 9.26 -2.86
C LEU A 22 14.63 8.74 -2.60
N ALA A 23 14.88 8.15 -1.43
CA ALA A 23 16.17 7.54 -1.11
C ALA A 23 16.47 6.32 -2.01
N ALA A 24 15.46 5.47 -2.26
CA ALA A 24 15.59 4.34 -3.18
C ALA A 24 15.92 4.81 -4.60
N LEU A 25 15.23 5.85 -5.09
CA LEU A 25 15.51 6.45 -6.38
C LEU A 25 16.92 7.05 -6.46
N GLY A 26 17.31 7.84 -5.46
CA GLY A 26 18.65 8.43 -5.41
C GLY A 26 19.76 7.37 -5.39
N LEU A 27 19.59 6.32 -4.58
CA LEU A 27 20.53 5.20 -4.54
C LEU A 27 20.59 4.45 -5.87
N ALA A 28 19.44 4.22 -6.52
CA ALA A 28 19.38 3.57 -7.83
C ALA A 28 20.15 4.38 -8.89
N VAL A 29 19.99 5.71 -8.90
CA VAL A 29 20.75 6.61 -9.80
C VAL A 29 22.25 6.52 -9.52
N VAL A 30 22.67 6.59 -8.25
CA VAL A 30 24.09 6.48 -7.88
C VAL A 30 24.68 5.16 -8.34
N LEU A 31 23.99 4.03 -8.13
CA LEU A 31 24.45 2.72 -8.57
C LEU A 31 24.55 2.61 -10.09
N SER A 32 23.60 3.21 -10.83
CA SER A 32 23.67 3.27 -12.30
C SER A 32 24.88 4.08 -12.78
N VAL A 33 25.21 5.20 -12.12
CA VAL A 33 26.41 6.00 -12.45
C VAL A 33 27.71 5.24 -12.12
N VAL A 34 27.73 4.47 -11.03
CA VAL A 34 28.88 3.63 -10.67
C VAL A 34 29.09 2.52 -11.70
N ALA A 35 28.01 1.93 -12.21
CA ALA A 35 28.09 0.89 -13.23
C ALA A 35 28.81 1.36 -14.51
N ASP A 36 28.68 2.64 -14.86
CA ASP A 36 29.29 3.26 -16.04
C ASP A 36 30.81 3.47 -15.93
N ARG A 37 31.40 3.30 -14.73
CA ARG A 37 32.84 3.56 -14.50
C ARG A 37 33.79 2.45 -14.99
N GLY A 38 33.26 1.34 -15.49
CA GLY A 38 34.05 0.20 -15.99
C GLY A 38 33.51 -1.17 -15.62
N SER A 39 34.16 -2.23 -16.12
CA SER A 39 33.64 -3.61 -16.04
C SER A 39 33.48 -4.12 -14.60
N ARG A 40 34.46 -3.87 -13.72
CA ARG A 40 34.39 -4.29 -12.32
C ARG A 40 33.28 -3.57 -11.55
N SER A 41 33.15 -2.26 -11.74
CA SER A 41 32.11 -1.46 -11.07
C SER A 41 30.72 -1.79 -11.59
N TRP A 42 30.59 -2.13 -12.88
CA TRP A 42 29.36 -2.67 -13.46
C TRP A 42 28.88 -3.93 -12.75
N VAL A 43 29.75 -4.94 -12.58
CA VAL A 43 29.39 -6.21 -11.90
C VAL A 43 28.92 -5.94 -10.46
N VAL A 44 29.64 -5.09 -9.73
CA VAL A 44 29.30 -4.76 -8.34
C VAL A 44 27.97 -4.02 -8.26
N ALA A 45 27.76 -3.00 -9.09
CA ALA A 45 26.54 -2.21 -9.10
C ALA A 45 25.32 -3.06 -9.51
N PHE A 46 25.46 -3.88 -10.55
CA PHE A 46 24.41 -4.81 -10.98
C PHE A 46 24.05 -5.80 -9.87
N GLY A 47 25.05 -6.44 -9.25
CA GLY A 47 24.83 -7.34 -8.12
C GLY A 47 24.12 -6.67 -6.94
N ALA A 48 24.50 -5.43 -6.61
CA ALA A 48 23.83 -4.65 -5.57
C ALA A 48 22.36 -4.35 -5.91
N LEU A 49 22.06 -3.93 -7.14
CA LEU A 49 20.70 -3.67 -7.61
C LEU A 49 19.83 -4.94 -7.55
N THR A 50 20.38 -6.10 -7.95
CA THR A 50 19.69 -7.39 -7.84
C THR A 50 19.38 -7.75 -6.39
N VAL A 51 20.36 -7.66 -5.49
CA VAL A 51 20.18 -7.97 -4.06
C VAL A 51 19.13 -7.05 -3.44
N LEU A 52 19.18 -5.74 -3.71
CA LEU A 52 18.19 -4.77 -3.22
C LEU A 52 16.78 -5.08 -3.73
N THR A 53 16.65 -5.40 -5.01
CA THR A 53 15.37 -5.78 -5.64
C THR A 53 14.76 -6.99 -4.94
N VAL A 54 15.52 -8.09 -4.83
CA VAL A 54 15.05 -9.34 -4.21
C VAL A 54 14.73 -9.13 -2.73
N SER A 55 15.58 -8.38 -2.01
CA SER A 55 15.39 -8.11 -0.59
C SER A 55 14.12 -7.29 -0.32
N LEU A 56 13.89 -6.20 -1.07
CA LEU A 56 12.70 -5.37 -0.90
C LEU A 56 11.43 -6.09 -1.35
N TYR A 57 11.49 -6.89 -2.41
CA TYR A 57 10.37 -7.71 -2.83
C TYR A 57 10.02 -8.77 -1.78
N GLY A 58 11.03 -9.47 -1.25
CA GLY A 58 10.85 -10.41 -0.14
C GLY A 58 10.25 -9.74 1.10
N LEU A 59 10.77 -8.58 1.51
CA LEU A 59 10.22 -7.80 2.61
C LEU A 59 8.79 -7.32 2.35
N SER A 60 8.43 -6.99 1.10
CA SER A 60 7.05 -6.67 0.71
C SER A 60 6.12 -7.86 0.93
N VAL A 61 6.53 -9.08 0.56
CA VAL A 61 5.76 -10.30 0.82
C VAL A 61 5.63 -10.54 2.32
N VAL A 62 6.73 -10.40 3.08
CA VAL A 62 6.70 -10.54 4.54
C VAL A 62 5.77 -9.49 5.18
N ALA A 63 5.74 -8.26 4.67
CA ALA A 63 4.80 -7.24 5.13
C ALA A 63 3.34 -7.62 4.86
N ILE A 64 3.03 -8.24 3.71
CA ILE A 64 1.67 -8.76 3.44
C ILE A 64 1.26 -9.82 4.46
N LEU A 65 2.18 -10.68 4.88
CA LEU A 65 1.88 -11.82 5.75
C LEU A 65 1.87 -11.45 7.25
N LEU A 66 2.73 -10.52 7.66
CA LEU A 66 3.00 -10.25 9.08
C LEU A 66 2.50 -8.88 9.56
N TYR A 67 2.28 -7.92 8.67
CA TYR A 67 1.93 -6.55 9.05
C TYR A 67 0.42 -6.32 9.04
N HIS A 68 -0.23 -6.75 10.12
CA HIS A 68 -1.64 -6.49 10.42
C HIS A 68 -1.77 -5.85 11.80
N PRO A 69 -1.31 -4.60 11.98
CA PRO A 69 -1.49 -3.91 13.24
C PRO A 69 -2.98 -3.82 13.65
N ARG A 70 -3.28 -4.29 14.86
CA ARG A 70 -4.56 -4.10 15.55
C ARG A 70 -4.67 -2.66 16.09
N ARG A 71 -4.72 -1.68 15.17
CA ARG A 71 -4.91 -0.27 15.52
C ARG A 71 -5.54 0.49 14.37
N LEU A 72 -6.26 1.54 14.72
CA LEU A 72 -6.67 2.59 13.79
C LEU A 72 -5.87 3.85 14.10
N LEU A 73 -5.77 4.75 13.13
CA LEU A 73 -5.09 6.03 13.26
C LEU A 73 -6.12 7.15 13.35
N VAL A 74 -6.04 7.96 14.40
CA VAL A 74 -6.92 9.11 14.56
C VAL A 74 -6.53 10.22 13.60
N ARG A 75 -7.52 10.78 12.92
CA ARG A 75 -7.40 12.03 12.14
C ARG A 75 -8.37 13.07 12.66
N PRO A 76 -7.97 13.85 13.69
CA PRO A 76 -8.86 14.84 14.30
C PRO A 76 -9.34 15.89 13.30
N SER A 77 -8.47 16.33 12.38
CA SER A 77 -8.80 17.35 11.37
C SER A 77 -9.92 16.96 10.41
N LEU A 78 -10.16 15.65 10.24
CA LEU A 78 -11.21 15.12 9.37
C LEU A 78 -12.31 14.41 10.16
N ARG A 79 -12.22 14.40 11.51
CA ARG A 79 -13.06 13.59 12.41
C ARG A 79 -13.21 12.15 11.90
N ALA A 80 -12.07 11.49 11.69
CA ALA A 80 -12.06 10.17 11.08
C ALA A 80 -11.06 9.22 11.74
N PHE A 81 -11.31 7.92 11.59
CA PHE A 81 -10.32 6.88 11.84
C PHE A 81 -9.84 6.30 10.51
N ASP A 82 -8.53 6.31 10.29
CA ASP A 82 -7.89 5.73 9.12
C ASP A 82 -7.29 4.37 9.46
N THR A 83 -7.35 3.43 8.52
CA THR A 83 -6.50 2.24 8.62
C THR A 83 -5.02 2.62 8.39
N PRO A 84 -4.08 1.98 9.12
CA PRO A 84 -2.66 2.22 8.93
C PRO A 84 -2.24 1.71 7.56
N LEU A 85 -1.38 2.47 6.88
CA LEU A 85 -0.83 2.10 5.58
C LEU A 85 0.00 0.82 5.66
N ASN A 86 -0.25 -0.11 4.74
CA ASN A 86 0.61 -1.27 4.53
C ASN A 86 1.91 -0.86 3.81
N PRO A 87 3.10 -1.14 4.39
CA PRO A 87 4.37 -0.79 3.78
C PRO A 87 4.70 -1.64 2.55
N ASN A 88 3.96 -2.71 2.26
CA ASN A 88 4.19 -3.56 1.09
C ASN A 88 4.27 -2.75 -0.20
N ARG A 89 3.36 -1.80 -0.44
CA ARG A 89 3.33 -0.99 -1.67
C ARG A 89 4.58 -0.12 -1.79
N THR A 90 5.03 0.44 -0.68
CA THR A 90 6.25 1.26 -0.62
C THR A 90 7.49 0.42 -0.87
N LEU A 91 7.58 -0.77 -0.26
CA LEU A 91 8.68 -1.72 -0.47
C LEU A 91 8.69 -2.24 -1.92
N HIS A 92 7.53 -2.56 -2.47
CA HIS A 92 7.35 -3.03 -3.85
C HIS A 92 7.74 -1.95 -4.86
N ALA A 93 7.35 -0.69 -4.64
CA ALA A 93 7.80 0.44 -5.45
C ALA A 93 9.33 0.62 -5.40
N GLY A 94 9.94 0.48 -4.23
CA GLY A 94 11.39 0.46 -4.09
C GLY A 94 12.05 -0.68 -4.87
N ALA A 95 11.50 -1.90 -4.78
CA ALA A 95 11.98 -3.05 -5.53
C ALA A 95 11.94 -2.81 -7.05
N PHE A 96 10.82 -2.29 -7.57
CA PHE A 96 10.68 -1.97 -8.99
C PHE A 96 11.60 -0.83 -9.44
N THR A 97 11.93 0.10 -8.55
CA THR A 97 12.92 1.17 -8.83
C THR A 97 14.30 0.56 -9.10
N PHE A 98 14.75 -0.37 -8.23
CA PHE A 98 16.04 -1.04 -8.43
C PHE A 98 16.03 -2.02 -9.61
N LEU A 99 14.91 -2.73 -9.84
CA LEU A 99 14.75 -3.58 -11.02
C LEU A 99 14.86 -2.77 -12.32
N GLY A 100 14.15 -1.63 -12.40
CA GLY A 100 14.22 -0.72 -13.53
C GLY A 100 15.64 -0.21 -13.77
N ALA A 101 16.33 0.23 -12.72
CA ALA A 101 17.72 0.68 -12.81
C ALA A 101 18.67 -0.45 -13.28
N GLY A 102 18.53 -1.67 -12.74
CA GLY A 102 19.35 -2.81 -13.13
C GLY A 102 19.19 -3.19 -14.60
N LEU A 103 17.96 -3.14 -15.11
CA LEU A 103 17.69 -3.42 -16.53
C LEU A 103 18.23 -2.32 -17.45
N LEU A 104 18.21 -1.05 -17.03
CA LEU A 104 18.85 0.03 -17.78
C LEU A 104 20.37 -0.12 -17.81
N VAL A 105 20.99 -0.45 -16.67
CA VAL A 105 22.44 -0.72 -16.57
C VAL A 105 22.87 -1.89 -17.44
N GLN A 106 22.06 -2.96 -17.47
CA GLN A 106 22.32 -4.10 -18.35
C GLN A 106 22.22 -3.68 -19.82
N ARG A 107 21.17 -2.95 -20.22
CA ARG A 107 21.00 -2.49 -21.60
C ARG A 107 22.11 -1.58 -22.08
N ALA A 108 22.59 -0.66 -21.24
CA ALA A 108 23.72 0.19 -21.57
C ALA A 108 24.97 -0.66 -21.89
N GLY A 109 25.27 -1.64 -21.04
CA GLY A 109 26.39 -2.56 -21.26
C GLY A 109 26.23 -3.47 -22.49
N ASP A 110 25.01 -3.86 -22.84
CA ASP A 110 24.74 -4.67 -24.04
C ASP A 110 24.90 -3.83 -25.32
N GLN A 111 24.39 -2.59 -25.32
CA GLN A 111 24.51 -1.65 -26.44
C GLN A 111 25.98 -1.37 -26.79
N ASP A 112 26.83 -1.17 -25.79
CA ASP A 112 28.27 -0.96 -26.00
C ASP A 112 28.98 -2.17 -26.61
N ARG A 113 28.46 -3.38 -26.38
CA ARG A 113 29.09 -4.64 -26.84
C ARG A 113 28.62 -5.07 -28.22
N SER A 114 27.32 -4.98 -28.50
CA SER A 114 26.74 -5.50 -29.75
C SER A 114 26.51 -4.43 -30.82
N GLY A 115 26.43 -3.16 -30.44
CA GLY A 115 26.05 -2.07 -31.35
C GLY A 115 24.61 -2.15 -31.88
N GLU A 116 23.83 -3.16 -31.48
CA GLU A 116 22.50 -3.42 -32.01
C GLU A 116 21.42 -3.22 -30.93
N LEU A 117 20.60 -2.18 -31.11
CA LEU A 117 19.45 -1.91 -30.26
C LEU A 117 18.28 -2.79 -30.68
N TRP A 118 18.09 -3.90 -29.97
CA TRP A 118 16.94 -4.77 -30.20
C TRP A 118 15.63 -4.02 -29.90
N GLN A 119 14.75 -3.85 -30.90
CA GLN A 119 13.48 -3.12 -30.78
C GLN A 119 12.59 -3.62 -29.62
N PHE A 120 12.56 -4.94 -29.41
CA PHE A 120 11.84 -5.55 -28.28
C PHE A 120 12.37 -5.08 -26.92
N GLY A 121 13.68 -4.80 -26.85
CA GLY A 121 14.29 -4.25 -25.66
C GLY A 121 13.74 -2.86 -25.32
N VAL A 122 13.66 -1.97 -26.30
CA VAL A 122 13.12 -0.62 -26.09
C VAL A 122 11.67 -0.66 -25.59
N VAL A 123 10.83 -1.47 -26.23
CA VAL A 123 9.41 -1.65 -25.82
C VAL A 123 9.31 -2.17 -24.38
N ALA A 124 10.11 -3.18 -24.02
CA ALA A 124 10.13 -3.71 -22.66
C ALA A 124 10.61 -2.67 -21.63
N SER A 125 11.59 -1.83 -22.00
CA SER A 125 12.06 -0.69 -21.19
C SER A 125 10.93 0.29 -20.91
N ILE A 126 10.19 0.68 -21.94
CA ILE A 126 9.07 1.63 -21.82
C ILE A 126 7.96 1.03 -20.96
N ALA A 127 7.57 -0.23 -21.21
CA ALA A 127 6.56 -0.92 -20.43
C ALA A 127 6.93 -0.98 -18.94
N LEU A 128 8.20 -1.28 -18.63
CA LEU A 128 8.68 -1.31 -17.25
C LEU A 128 8.73 0.09 -16.62
N ALA A 129 9.12 1.12 -17.36
CA ALA A 129 9.12 2.49 -16.88
C ALA A 129 7.69 2.93 -16.52
N VAL A 130 6.73 2.67 -17.39
CA VAL A 130 5.30 2.92 -17.14
C VAL A 130 4.83 2.15 -15.90
N LEU A 131 5.15 0.86 -15.81
CA LEU A 131 4.80 0.05 -14.64
C LEU A 131 5.41 0.59 -13.34
N THR A 132 6.66 1.04 -13.38
CA THR A 132 7.35 1.64 -12.22
C THR A 132 6.66 2.93 -11.78
N VAL A 133 6.30 3.81 -12.72
CA VAL A 133 5.55 5.04 -12.45
C VAL A 133 4.18 4.74 -11.85
N VAL A 134 3.46 3.74 -12.39
CA VAL A 134 2.18 3.30 -11.85
C VAL A 134 2.37 2.82 -10.41
N ILE A 135 3.30 1.91 -10.14
CA ILE A 135 3.55 1.37 -8.79
C ILE A 135 3.97 2.49 -7.82
N TRP A 136 4.76 3.47 -8.27
CA TRP A 136 5.09 4.66 -7.49
C TRP A 136 3.86 5.46 -7.10
N TYR A 137 2.99 5.75 -8.07
CA TYR A 137 1.73 6.43 -7.83
C TYR A 137 0.86 5.66 -6.81
N LEU A 138 0.81 4.33 -6.91
CA LEU A 138 0.12 3.46 -5.94
C LEU A 138 0.73 3.51 -4.53
N GLY A 139 2.05 3.59 -4.42
CA GLY A 139 2.79 3.70 -3.16
C GLY A 139 2.71 5.10 -2.54
N TRP A 140 2.51 6.13 -3.36
CA TRP A 140 2.48 7.53 -2.93
C TRP A 140 1.12 7.92 -2.34
N ARG A 141 0.02 7.47 -2.94
CA ARG A 141 -1.33 7.83 -2.49
C ARG A 141 -1.78 7.01 -1.28
N TRP A 142 -2.63 7.61 -0.45
CA TRP A 142 -3.31 6.90 0.63
C TRP A 142 -4.46 6.05 0.06
N HIS A 143 -4.54 4.83 0.53
CA HIS A 143 -5.53 3.84 0.15
C HIS A 143 -5.94 3.06 1.39
N GLY A 144 -7.20 2.64 1.45
CA GLY A 144 -7.76 1.91 2.57
C GLY A 144 -9.09 2.44 3.02
N VAL A 145 -9.52 1.90 4.16
CA VAL A 145 -10.80 2.22 4.78
C VAL A 145 -10.61 3.37 5.74
N ARG A 146 -11.54 4.31 5.68
CA ARG A 146 -11.70 5.41 6.61
C ARG A 146 -13.10 5.34 7.19
N LEU A 147 -13.20 5.43 8.50
CA LEU A 147 -14.45 5.54 9.23
C LEU A 147 -14.68 7.01 9.55
N THR A 148 -15.86 7.52 9.21
CA THR A 148 -16.32 8.88 9.51
C THR A 148 -17.67 8.82 10.24
N PRO A 149 -18.11 9.92 10.87
CA PRO A 149 -19.45 9.99 11.46
C PRO A 149 -20.57 9.65 10.46
N ASP A 150 -20.39 9.96 9.18
CA ASP A 150 -21.39 9.77 8.14
C ASP A 150 -21.37 8.35 7.53
N GLY A 151 -20.23 7.65 7.59
CA GLY A 151 -20.12 6.32 7.01
C GLY A 151 -18.68 5.81 6.87
N LEU A 152 -18.49 4.94 5.89
CA LEU A 152 -17.20 4.36 5.53
C LEU A 152 -16.77 4.86 4.16
N ILE A 153 -15.50 5.21 4.02
CA ILE A 153 -14.87 5.55 2.75
C ILE A 153 -13.79 4.51 2.48
N ASP A 154 -13.93 3.71 1.44
CA ASP A 154 -12.83 2.87 0.94
C ASP A 154 -12.22 3.46 -0.33
N ARG A 155 -10.94 3.82 -0.24
CA ARG A 155 -10.18 4.41 -1.33
C ARG A 155 -9.23 3.41 -1.95
N GLN A 156 -9.44 3.14 -3.23
CA GLN A 156 -8.61 2.27 -4.05
C GLN A 156 -7.91 3.08 -5.16
N PRO A 157 -6.89 2.51 -5.83
CA PRO A 157 -6.10 3.24 -6.81
C PRO A 157 -6.88 3.97 -7.91
N PHE A 158 -7.96 3.37 -8.38
CA PHE A 158 -8.73 3.83 -9.53
C PHE A 158 -10.15 4.28 -9.18
N GLY A 159 -10.50 4.31 -7.89
CA GLY A 159 -11.83 4.69 -7.45
C GLY A 159 -12.00 4.70 -5.94
N SER A 160 -13.15 5.17 -5.48
CA SER A 160 -13.53 5.18 -4.08
C SER A 160 -14.99 4.83 -3.91
N VAL A 161 -15.33 4.26 -2.76
CA VAL A 161 -16.72 3.98 -2.38
C VAL A 161 -17.00 4.63 -1.06
N PHE A 162 -18.12 5.33 -1.00
CA PHE A 162 -18.71 5.81 0.23
C PHE A 162 -19.91 4.93 0.57
N VAL A 163 -19.91 4.38 1.78
CA VAL A 163 -20.98 3.56 2.34
C VAL A 163 -21.53 4.31 3.54
N PRO A 164 -22.71 4.93 3.45
CA PRO A 164 -23.38 5.50 4.61
C PRO A 164 -23.64 4.43 5.67
N TRP A 165 -23.63 4.78 6.95
CA TRP A 165 -23.96 3.81 8.02
C TRP A 165 -25.33 3.17 7.83
N ALA A 166 -26.31 3.94 7.30
CA ALA A 166 -27.65 3.46 7.00
C ALA A 166 -27.70 2.45 5.84
N ALA A 167 -26.62 2.27 5.08
CA ALA A 167 -26.57 1.28 4.01
C ALA A 167 -26.27 -0.14 4.52
N LEU A 168 -25.67 -0.26 5.72
CA LEU A 168 -25.21 -1.53 6.27
C LEU A 168 -26.34 -2.30 6.94
N ALA A 169 -26.29 -3.63 6.84
CA ALA A 169 -27.21 -4.53 7.54
C ALA A 169 -27.03 -4.44 9.06
N ALA A 170 -28.12 -4.45 9.83
CA ALA A 170 -28.07 -4.32 11.28
C ALA A 170 -27.43 -5.54 11.99
N ASP A 171 -27.74 -6.75 11.54
CA ASP A 171 -27.34 -7.98 12.23
C ASP A 171 -25.86 -8.35 12.00
N GLU A 172 -25.40 -8.26 10.75
CA GLU A 172 -24.04 -8.66 10.35
C GLU A 172 -23.46 -7.66 9.33
N PRO A 173 -23.15 -6.43 9.74
CA PRO A 173 -22.74 -5.37 8.80
C PRO A 173 -21.40 -5.63 8.12
N ALA A 174 -20.49 -6.34 8.79
CA ALA A 174 -19.14 -6.59 8.30
C ALA A 174 -18.57 -7.92 8.82
N VAL A 175 -17.94 -8.67 7.93
CA VAL A 175 -17.28 -9.95 8.26
C VAL A 175 -15.86 -9.92 7.72
N SER A 176 -14.90 -10.40 8.52
CA SER A 176 -13.51 -10.58 8.10
C SER A 176 -13.36 -11.73 7.10
N ILE A 177 -12.77 -11.46 5.94
CA ILE A 177 -12.37 -12.48 4.95
C ILE A 177 -10.85 -12.58 4.97
N GLY A 178 -10.33 -13.54 5.73
CA GLY A 178 -8.89 -13.68 5.94
C GLY A 178 -8.30 -12.50 6.73
N ARG A 179 -7.02 -12.18 6.52
CA ARG A 179 -6.27 -11.21 7.35
C ARG A 179 -6.36 -9.75 6.90
N ASN A 180 -6.75 -9.49 5.66
CA ASN A 180 -6.61 -8.17 5.04
C ASN A 180 -7.86 -7.69 4.29
N GLN A 181 -8.96 -8.43 4.33
CA GLN A 181 -10.21 -8.06 3.68
C GLN A 181 -11.37 -8.15 4.67
N ILE A 182 -12.35 -7.29 4.47
CA ILE A 182 -13.67 -7.42 5.09
C ILE A 182 -14.71 -7.46 3.97
N ALA A 183 -15.76 -8.25 4.11
CA ALA A 183 -16.99 -8.12 3.32
C ALA A 183 -17.99 -7.28 4.10
N LEU A 184 -18.62 -6.34 3.42
CA LEU A 184 -19.73 -5.58 3.96
C LEU A 184 -21.05 -6.17 3.44
N TYR A 185 -22.04 -6.26 4.32
CA TYR A 185 -23.40 -6.63 3.97
C TYR A 185 -24.29 -5.40 4.00
N PHE A 186 -25.10 -5.23 2.96
CA PHE A 186 -25.91 -4.04 2.75
C PHE A 186 -27.39 -4.37 2.86
N GLU A 187 -28.12 -3.57 3.62
CA GLU A 187 -29.59 -3.55 3.63
C GLU A 187 -30.12 -2.58 2.57
N HIS A 188 -29.44 -1.44 2.40
CA HIS A 188 -29.76 -0.40 1.42
C HIS A 188 -28.59 -0.16 0.44
N PRO A 189 -28.31 -1.09 -0.48
CA PRO A 189 -27.18 -0.98 -1.42
C PRO A 189 -27.29 0.24 -2.36
N GLU A 190 -28.49 0.77 -2.60
CA GLU A 190 -28.76 1.97 -3.39
C GLU A 190 -28.17 3.26 -2.80
N LEU A 191 -27.90 3.28 -1.49
CA LEU A 191 -27.28 4.42 -0.80
C LEU A 191 -25.75 4.46 -1.00
N VAL A 192 -25.15 3.39 -1.54
CA VAL A 192 -23.71 3.27 -1.73
C VAL A 192 -23.25 4.09 -2.93
N VAL A 193 -22.43 5.11 -2.68
CA VAL A 193 -21.94 6.00 -3.73
C VAL A 193 -20.56 5.57 -4.22
N LYS A 194 -20.44 5.25 -5.51
CA LYS A 194 -19.18 4.83 -6.14
C LYS A 194 -18.63 5.96 -7.02
N HIS A 195 -17.33 6.19 -6.94
CA HIS A 195 -16.62 7.15 -7.77
C HIS A 195 -15.43 6.47 -8.46
N GLY A 196 -15.23 6.73 -9.75
CA GLY A 196 -14.16 6.15 -10.54
C GLY A 196 -14.39 4.67 -10.91
N TYR A 197 -13.32 4.00 -11.34
CA TYR A 197 -13.37 2.60 -11.74
C TYR A 197 -13.18 1.69 -10.53
N ARG A 198 -14.26 1.01 -10.13
CA ARG A 198 -14.23 -0.02 -9.10
C ARG A 198 -15.17 -1.17 -9.45
N PRO A 199 -14.64 -2.32 -9.93
CA PRO A 199 -15.47 -3.47 -10.24
C PRO A 199 -16.18 -3.95 -8.96
N GLY A 200 -17.47 -4.29 -9.10
CA GLY A 200 -18.49 -4.29 -8.05
C GLY A 200 -18.40 -5.36 -6.96
N SER A 201 -17.30 -5.41 -6.23
CA SER A 201 -17.18 -6.23 -5.01
C SER A 201 -17.55 -5.43 -3.76
N SER A 202 -18.32 -6.05 -2.86
CA SER A 202 -18.55 -5.61 -1.48
C SER A 202 -17.34 -5.88 -0.56
N HIS A 203 -16.23 -6.37 -1.11
CA HIS A 203 -15.01 -6.64 -0.35
C HIS A 203 -14.12 -5.41 -0.30
N PHE A 204 -13.75 -5.05 0.92
CA PHE A 204 -12.98 -3.86 1.23
C PHE A 204 -11.60 -4.30 1.72
N LEU A 205 -10.56 -3.72 1.14
CA LEU A 205 -9.20 -3.96 1.60
C LEU A 205 -8.95 -3.12 2.84
N THR A 206 -8.64 -3.78 3.96
CA THR A 206 -8.25 -3.14 5.24
C THR A 206 -7.00 -2.25 5.13
N ALA A 207 -6.26 -2.36 4.01
CA ALA A 207 -5.04 -1.62 3.67
C ALA A 207 -3.93 -1.66 4.73
N GLY A 208 -3.95 -2.66 5.61
CA GLY A 208 -2.96 -2.88 6.65
C GLY A 208 -3.54 -3.00 8.06
N ALA A 209 -4.80 -2.63 8.30
CA ALA A 209 -5.46 -2.98 9.56
C ALA A 209 -5.71 -4.49 9.66
N ASP A 210 -5.82 -4.99 10.88
CA ASP A 210 -6.39 -6.30 11.16
C ASP A 210 -7.87 -6.33 10.75
N ALA A 211 -8.28 -7.36 10.00
CA ALA A 211 -9.63 -7.46 9.44
C ALA A 211 -10.69 -7.66 10.52
N ASP A 212 -10.43 -8.53 11.50
CA ASP A 212 -11.34 -8.83 12.60
C ASP A 212 -11.58 -7.57 13.44
N LEU A 213 -10.51 -6.84 13.75
CA LEU A 213 -10.61 -5.55 14.43
C LEU A 213 -11.51 -4.58 13.67
N LEU A 214 -11.29 -4.41 12.37
CA LEU A 214 -12.05 -3.45 11.56
C LEU A 214 -13.52 -3.85 11.47
N ALA A 215 -13.81 -5.14 11.26
CA ALA A 215 -15.17 -5.66 11.23
C ALA A 215 -15.89 -5.43 12.58
N GLY A 216 -15.23 -5.73 13.71
CA GLY A 216 -15.78 -5.51 15.04
C GLY A 216 -16.07 -4.04 15.34
N VAL A 217 -15.18 -3.13 14.96
CA VAL A 217 -15.41 -1.68 15.11
C VAL A 217 -16.60 -1.21 14.27
N ILE A 218 -16.74 -1.71 13.04
CA ILE A 218 -17.88 -1.39 12.18
C ILE A 218 -19.18 -1.89 12.80
N ALA A 219 -19.21 -3.14 13.28
CA ALA A 219 -20.37 -3.72 13.95
C ALA A 219 -20.76 -2.91 15.21
N GLY A 220 -19.78 -2.50 16.03
CA GLY A 220 -20.03 -1.64 17.18
C GLY A 220 -20.68 -0.31 16.83
N TYR A 221 -20.23 0.36 15.76
CA TYR A 221 -20.86 1.61 15.31
C TYR A 221 -22.24 1.41 14.68
N VAL A 222 -22.50 0.26 14.07
CA VAL A 222 -23.85 -0.07 13.57
C VAL A 222 -24.79 -0.27 14.75
N ALA A 223 -24.36 -0.99 15.79
CA ALA A 223 -25.14 -1.27 16.99
C ALA A 223 -25.39 -0.03 17.88
N GLU A 224 -24.44 0.92 17.96
CA GLU A 224 -24.51 2.12 18.82
C GLU A 224 -24.38 3.41 17.97
N PRO A 225 -25.44 3.87 17.29
CA PRO A 225 -25.39 5.01 16.37
C PRO A 225 -24.91 6.32 16.98
N GLU A 226 -25.22 6.56 18.24
CA GLU A 226 -24.85 7.76 19.00
C GLU A 226 -23.34 7.96 19.11
N ARG A 227 -22.56 6.87 19.07
CA ARG A 227 -21.09 6.92 19.14
C ARG A 227 -20.43 7.38 17.84
N ARG A 228 -21.14 7.30 16.71
CA ARG A 228 -20.59 7.70 15.40
C ARG A 228 -20.14 9.16 15.39
N ALA A 229 -20.81 10.04 16.15
CA ALA A 229 -20.42 11.43 16.28
C ALA A 229 -19.04 11.59 16.97
N ALA A 230 -18.61 10.64 17.79
CA ALA A 230 -17.32 10.68 18.48
C ALA A 230 -16.15 10.13 17.63
N ILE A 231 -16.43 9.59 16.43
CA ILE A 231 -15.41 9.09 15.50
C ILE A 231 -14.38 10.18 15.20
N GLY A 232 -13.10 9.80 15.24
CA GLY A 232 -11.97 10.70 15.05
C GLY A 232 -11.47 11.40 16.31
N THR A 233 -11.96 11.03 17.50
CA THR A 233 -11.41 11.47 18.78
C THR A 233 -10.53 10.38 19.42
N GLU A 234 -9.54 10.78 20.21
CA GLU A 234 -8.66 9.84 20.95
C GLU A 234 -9.39 9.12 22.09
N ALA A 235 -10.43 9.73 22.66
CA ALA A 235 -11.27 9.08 23.66
C ALA A 235 -12.06 7.93 23.02
N GLU A 236 -12.70 8.19 21.89
CA GLU A 236 -13.46 7.18 21.17
C GLU A 236 -12.56 6.07 20.63
N LEU A 237 -11.35 6.40 20.14
CA LEU A 237 -10.40 5.36 19.71
C LEU A 237 -10.08 4.39 20.85
N ARG A 238 -9.84 4.90 22.07
CA ARG A 238 -9.58 4.03 23.24
C ARG A 238 -10.80 3.17 23.58
N SER A 239 -12.00 3.72 23.48
CA SER A 239 -13.24 2.98 23.72
C SER A 239 -13.53 1.94 22.63
N ALA A 240 -13.10 2.16 21.39
CA ALA A 240 -13.30 1.24 20.28
C ALA A 240 -12.25 0.10 20.22
N LEU A 241 -11.13 0.24 20.96
CA LEU A 241 -10.03 -0.73 20.98
C LEU A 241 -9.89 -1.51 22.30
N GLY A 242 -10.56 -1.07 23.38
CA GLY A 242 -10.56 -1.70 24.70
C GLY A 242 -11.66 -2.75 24.82
#